data_AF-A0A1X7TS31-F1
#
_entry.id   AF-A0A1X7TS31-F1
#
_cell.length_a   1.000
_cell.length_b   1.000
_cell.length_c   1.000
_cell.angle_alpha   90.00
_cell.angle_beta   90.00
_cell.angle_gamma   90.00
#
_symmetry.space_group_name_H-M   'P 1'
#
loop_
_entity.id
_entity.type
_entity.pdbx_description
1 polymer ?
#
loop_
_entity_poly.entity_id
_entity_poly.type
_entity_poly.pdbx_seq_one_letter_code
_entity_poly.pdbx_strand_id
1 'polypeptide(L)'
;QINHNHQNSTGLTALMLACVNGHVQIVELLKKIVDINVQNSYGISSLMLACAYGHTKIVELLLQEQLIDIHAQNCEGWNALMLASYKDKIDIVKLLLEAGLDPNIQSKRGYTALMLASSAGHYDVVELLLEEKADPTIQAADGNTAIKVAKDAEITHLCQKYCLDDDTDESVMQPNQDLEIASSVKSFLSFVARTKCGSIVSSFSRNSASSGSFSI
;
A
#
# COMPACT_ATOMS: atom_id res chain seq x y z
N GLN A 1 26.76 -16.02 -16.06
CA GLN A 1 25.76 -16.20 -14.99
C GLN A 1 24.55 -15.34 -15.32
N ILE A 2 23.34 -15.89 -15.27
CA ILE A 2 22.10 -15.11 -15.46
C ILE A 2 21.79 -14.45 -14.11
N ASN A 3 21.66 -13.13 -14.06
CA ASN A 3 21.19 -12.44 -12.86
C ASN A 3 19.66 -12.49 -12.83
N HIS A 4 19.10 -13.41 -12.04
CA HIS A 4 17.66 -13.59 -11.88
C HIS A 4 16.97 -12.41 -11.16
N ASN A 5 17.74 -11.56 -10.48
CA ASN A 5 17.28 -10.37 -9.75
C ASN A 5 17.55 -9.08 -10.54
N HIS A 6 17.70 -9.15 -11.87
CA HIS A 6 17.92 -7.96 -12.68
C HIS A 6 16.81 -6.91 -12.46
N GLN A 7 17.24 -5.67 -12.26
CA GLN A 7 16.37 -4.52 -12.05
C GLN A 7 16.42 -3.60 -13.26
N ASN A 8 15.26 -3.10 -13.70
CA ASN A 8 15.19 -2.06 -14.72
C ASN A 8 15.65 -0.69 -14.18
N SER A 9 15.55 0.38 -14.99
CA SER A 9 15.98 1.73 -14.61
C SER A 9 15.26 2.33 -13.40
N THR A 10 14.13 1.78 -12.98
CA THR A 10 13.37 2.19 -11.78
C THR A 10 13.53 1.21 -10.62
N GLY A 11 14.45 0.24 -10.72
CA GLY A 11 14.69 -0.75 -9.68
C GLY A 11 13.69 -1.91 -9.67
N LEU A 12 12.81 -2.05 -10.66
CA LEU A 12 11.80 -3.12 -10.68
C LEU A 12 12.38 -4.43 -11.19
N THR A 13 12.14 -5.52 -10.45
CA THR A 13 12.43 -6.89 -10.87
C THR A 13 11.25 -7.50 -11.63
N ALA A 14 11.47 -8.65 -12.28
CA ALA A 14 10.39 -9.42 -12.91
C ALA A 14 9.29 -9.83 -11.91
N LEU A 15 9.68 -10.23 -10.69
CA LEU A 15 8.74 -10.60 -9.63
C LEU A 15 7.87 -9.41 -9.21
N MET A 16 8.46 -8.22 -9.06
CA MET A 16 7.71 -6.99 -8.75
C MET A 16 6.67 -6.67 -9.82
N LEU A 17 7.04 -6.79 -11.10
CA LEU A 17 6.10 -6.56 -12.20
C LEU A 17 4.96 -7.59 -12.21
N ALA A 18 5.25 -8.86 -11.91
CA ALA A 18 4.22 -9.89 -11.77
C ALA A 18 3.27 -9.59 -10.60
N CYS A 19 3.81 -9.10 -9.47
CA CYS A 19 3.02 -8.69 -8.31
C CYS A 19 2.12 -7.48 -8.62
N VAL A 20 2.61 -6.47 -9.36
CA VAL A 20 1.79 -5.31 -9.77
C VAL A 20 0.61 -5.75 -10.64
N ASN A 21 0.85 -6.65 -11.59
CA ASN A 21 -0.14 -7.06 -12.57
C ASN A 21 -1.05 -8.24 -12.12
N GLY A 22 -0.83 -8.80 -10.93
CA GLY A 22 -1.64 -9.91 -10.44
C GLY A 22 -1.36 -11.25 -11.12
N HIS A 23 -0.17 -11.45 -11.69
CA HIS A 23 0.18 -12.66 -12.44
C HIS A 23 0.61 -13.80 -11.51
N VAL A 24 -0.37 -14.43 -10.86
CA VAL A 24 -0.20 -15.49 -9.85
C VAL A 24 0.76 -16.59 -10.31
N GLN A 25 0.57 -17.14 -11.52
CA GLN A 25 1.41 -18.24 -12.02
C GLN A 25 2.88 -17.81 -12.22
N ILE A 26 3.09 -16.56 -12.64
CA ILE A 26 4.45 -16.02 -12.82
C ILE A 26 5.12 -15.84 -11.44
N VAL A 27 4.38 -15.34 -10.44
CA VAL A 27 4.88 -15.25 -9.06
C VAL A 27 5.28 -16.63 -8.53
N GLU A 28 4.43 -17.63 -8.71
CA GLU A 28 4.69 -18.99 -8.23
C GLU A 28 5.95 -19.63 -8.83
N LEU A 29 6.23 -19.33 -10.11
CA LEU A 29 7.45 -19.76 -10.79
C LEU A 29 8.68 -18.98 -10.30
N LEU A 30 8.57 -17.65 -10.21
CA LEU A 30 9.72 -16.79 -9.91
C LEU A 30 10.15 -16.89 -8.45
N LYS A 31 9.22 -16.99 -7.48
CA LYS A 31 9.54 -16.99 -6.05
C LYS A 31 10.55 -18.07 -5.61
N LYS A 32 10.69 -19.14 -6.40
CA LYS A 32 11.62 -20.26 -6.16
C LYS A 32 13.05 -20.01 -6.64
N ILE A 33 13.27 -19.00 -7.48
CA ILE A 33 14.56 -18.77 -8.18
C ILE A 33 15.09 -17.35 -8.04
N VAL A 34 14.29 -16.42 -7.52
CA VAL A 34 14.70 -15.03 -7.25
C VAL A 34 14.81 -14.76 -5.76
N ASP A 35 15.52 -13.70 -5.42
CA ASP A 35 15.42 -13.11 -4.08
C ASP A 35 14.10 -12.31 -4.01
N ILE A 36 13.16 -12.81 -3.20
CA ILE A 36 11.82 -12.24 -3.05
C ILE A 36 11.80 -10.90 -2.28
N ASN A 37 12.88 -10.60 -1.54
CA ASN A 37 12.99 -9.44 -0.66
C ASN A 37 13.69 -8.24 -1.31
N VAL A 38 14.11 -8.36 -2.58
CA VAL A 38 14.68 -7.22 -3.31
C VAL A 38 13.73 -6.03 -3.23
N GLN A 39 14.29 -4.86 -2.95
CA GLN A 39 13.60 -3.58 -2.96
C GLN A 39 14.05 -2.74 -4.16
N ASN A 40 13.11 -1.98 -4.74
CA ASN A 40 13.43 -1.03 -5.80
C ASN A 40 14.12 0.23 -5.24
N SER A 41 14.40 1.22 -6.10
CA SER A 41 15.05 2.47 -5.70
C SER A 41 14.29 3.32 -4.67
N TYR A 42 13.02 2.99 -4.40
CA TYR A 42 12.18 3.63 -3.39
C TYR A 42 12.01 2.78 -2.13
N GLY A 43 12.70 1.63 -2.02
CA GLY A 43 12.51 0.71 -0.90
C GLY A 43 11.22 -0.13 -1.00
N ILE A 44 10.61 -0.25 -2.19
CA ILE A 44 9.36 -1.02 -2.34
C ILE A 44 9.70 -2.47 -2.70
N SER A 45 9.20 -3.43 -1.92
CA SER A 45 9.34 -4.87 -2.16
C SER A 45 8.18 -5.46 -2.99
N SER A 46 8.33 -6.71 -3.43
CA SER A 46 7.27 -7.45 -4.14
C SER A 46 6.00 -7.63 -3.29
N LEU A 47 6.16 -7.93 -1.99
CA LEU A 47 5.05 -8.05 -1.04
C LEU A 47 4.28 -6.73 -0.91
N MET A 48 5.00 -5.61 -0.74
CA MET A 48 4.39 -4.28 -0.66
C MET A 48 3.55 -3.93 -1.90
N LEU A 49 4.03 -4.30 -3.09
CA LEU A 49 3.27 -4.11 -4.34
C LEU A 49 2.02 -4.99 -4.36
N ALA A 50 2.14 -6.28 -4.06
CA ALA A 50 0.98 -7.19 -4.01
C ALA A 50 -0.10 -6.67 -3.04
N CYS A 51 0.30 -6.19 -1.87
CA CYS A 51 -0.59 -5.57 -0.88
C CYS A 51 -1.25 -4.29 -1.40
N ALA A 52 -0.48 -3.37 -1.98
CA ALA A 52 -1.00 -2.10 -2.48
C ALA A 52 -1.99 -2.25 -3.66
N TYR A 53 -1.83 -3.31 -4.47
CA TYR A 53 -2.72 -3.60 -5.60
C TYR A 53 -3.85 -4.58 -5.29
N GLY A 54 -3.86 -5.17 -4.09
CA GLY A 54 -4.95 -6.01 -3.64
C GLY A 54 -4.92 -7.45 -4.15
N HIS A 55 -3.74 -7.98 -4.48
CA HIS A 55 -3.63 -9.34 -5.01
C HIS A 55 -3.49 -10.36 -3.88
N THR A 56 -4.59 -10.63 -3.17
CA THR A 56 -4.63 -11.49 -1.97
C THR A 56 -3.93 -12.84 -2.19
N LYS A 57 -4.16 -13.49 -3.34
CA LYS A 57 -3.51 -14.79 -3.62
C LYS A 57 -1.99 -14.70 -3.73
N ILE A 58 -1.47 -13.59 -4.26
CA ILE A 58 -0.03 -13.35 -4.35
C ILE A 58 0.54 -13.09 -2.96
N VAL A 59 -0.17 -12.33 -2.12
CA VAL A 59 0.22 -12.09 -0.72
C VAL A 59 0.33 -13.42 0.02
N GLU A 60 -0.68 -14.29 -0.05
CA GLU A 60 -0.62 -15.64 0.54
C GLU A 60 0.60 -16.43 0.05
N LEU A 61 0.86 -16.43 -1.26
CA LEU A 61 1.98 -17.16 -1.85
C LEU A 61 3.34 -16.65 -1.37
N LEU A 62 3.48 -15.35 -1.13
CA LEU A 62 4.70 -14.74 -0.64
C LEU A 62 4.87 -14.95 0.86
N LEU A 63 3.80 -14.87 1.65
CA LEU A 63 3.84 -15.10 3.11
C LEU A 63 4.15 -16.56 3.48
N GLN A 64 3.91 -17.50 2.57
CA GLN A 64 4.31 -18.91 2.74
C GLN A 64 5.82 -19.15 2.59
N GLU A 65 6.58 -18.20 2.06
CA GLU A 65 8.03 -18.34 1.90
C GLU A 65 8.74 -18.08 3.22
N GLN A 66 9.56 -19.05 3.67
CA GLN A 66 10.21 -18.99 4.99
C GLN A 66 11.09 -17.75 5.21
N LEU A 67 11.66 -17.20 4.13
CA LEU A 67 12.61 -16.09 4.18
C LEU A 67 11.96 -14.75 3.84
N ILE A 68 10.63 -14.66 3.73
CA ILE A 68 9.96 -13.39 3.41
C ILE A 68 10.17 -12.36 4.52
N ASP A 69 10.64 -11.17 4.15
CA ASP A 69 10.72 -10.02 5.05
C ASP A 69 9.41 -9.25 5.03
N ILE A 70 8.57 -9.50 6.03
CA ILE A 70 7.30 -8.79 6.25
C ILE A 70 7.49 -7.40 6.86
N HIS A 71 8.66 -7.11 7.43
CA HIS A 71 8.96 -5.88 8.16
C HIS A 71 9.60 -4.80 7.28
N ALA A 72 9.87 -5.12 6.00
CA ALA A 72 10.41 -4.19 5.03
C ALA A 72 9.61 -2.88 4.96
N GLN A 73 10.34 -1.76 4.97
CA GLN A 73 9.79 -0.42 4.85
C GLN A 73 10.38 0.31 3.64
N ASN A 74 9.56 1.16 3.01
CA ASN A 74 10.02 2.00 1.91
C ASN A 74 10.77 3.25 2.40
N CYS A 75 11.18 4.11 1.48
CA CYS A 75 11.89 5.35 1.79
C CYS A 75 11.11 6.32 2.69
N GLU A 76 9.79 6.19 2.82
CA GLU A 76 8.93 6.97 3.72
C GLU A 76 8.63 6.25 5.04
N GLY A 77 9.16 5.05 5.24
CA GLY A 77 8.87 4.20 6.40
C GLY A 77 7.54 3.45 6.32
N TRP A 78 6.89 3.41 5.15
CA TRP A 78 5.65 2.66 5.01
C TRP A 78 5.95 1.17 4.86
N ASN A 79 5.21 0.33 5.57
CA ASN A 79 5.28 -1.13 5.45
C ASN A 79 4.10 -1.67 4.61
N ALA A 80 4.04 -2.99 4.43
CA ALA A 80 2.96 -3.65 3.67
C ALA A 80 1.57 -3.42 4.27
N LEU A 81 1.45 -3.41 5.61
CA LEU A 81 0.18 -3.22 6.33
C LEU A 81 -0.38 -1.81 6.11
N MET A 82 0.47 -0.77 6.22
CA MET A 82 0.10 0.62 5.92
C MET A 82 -0.44 0.77 4.50
N LEU A 83 0.21 0.11 3.53
CA LEU A 83 -0.22 0.14 2.14
C LEU A 83 -1.56 -0.55 1.92
N ALA A 84 -1.74 -1.75 2.47
CA ALA A 84 -3.00 -2.49 2.39
C ALA A 84 -4.13 -1.72 3.08
N SER A 85 -3.86 -1.14 4.24
CA SER A 85 -4.82 -0.40 5.05
C SER A 85 -5.28 0.86 4.34
N TYR A 86 -4.35 1.66 3.79
CA TYR A 86 -4.70 2.85 3.00
C TYR A 86 -5.49 2.53 1.73
N LYS A 87 -5.31 1.31 1.18
CA LYS A 87 -5.92 0.85 -0.08
C LYS A 87 -7.21 0.08 0.09
N ASP A 88 -7.74 -0.03 1.31
CA ASP A 88 -8.95 -0.79 1.61
C ASP A 88 -8.83 -2.24 1.14
N LYS A 89 -7.84 -2.96 1.69
CA LYS A 89 -7.56 -4.37 1.34
C LYS A 89 -7.68 -5.23 2.59
N ILE A 90 -8.90 -5.31 3.13
CA ILE A 90 -9.19 -5.98 4.40
C ILE A 90 -8.66 -7.42 4.50
N ASP A 91 -8.85 -8.24 3.46
CA ASP A 91 -8.33 -9.63 3.46
C ASP A 91 -6.80 -9.66 3.61
N ILE A 92 -6.11 -8.71 2.99
CA ILE A 92 -4.65 -8.62 3.06
C ILE A 92 -4.21 -8.05 4.41
N VAL A 93 -4.94 -7.06 4.96
CA VAL A 93 -4.71 -6.53 6.30
C VAL A 93 -4.76 -7.67 7.31
N LYS A 94 -5.82 -8.50 7.24
CA LYS A 94 -5.97 -9.69 8.08
C LYS A 94 -4.80 -10.66 7.92
N LEU A 95 -4.43 -11.03 6.70
CA LEU A 95 -3.30 -11.94 6.45
C LEU A 95 -1.98 -11.42 7.02
N LEU A 96 -1.72 -10.11 6.93
CA LEU A 96 -0.49 -9.51 7.47
C LEU A 96 -0.46 -9.50 9.00
N LEU A 97 -1.61 -9.26 9.64
CA LEU A 97 -1.74 -9.32 11.10
C LEU A 97 -1.60 -10.76 11.62
N GLU A 98 -2.22 -11.73 10.94
CA GLU A 98 -2.06 -13.17 11.21
C GLU A 98 -0.61 -13.64 11.03
N ALA A 99 0.14 -13.01 10.12
CA ALA A 99 1.58 -13.25 9.94
C ALA A 99 2.45 -12.59 11.04
N GLY A 100 1.85 -11.88 12.00
CA GLY A 100 2.53 -11.28 13.15
C GLY A 100 3.10 -9.89 12.89
N LEU A 101 2.67 -9.19 11.84
CA LEU A 101 3.10 -7.81 11.60
C LEU A 101 2.43 -6.85 12.59
N ASP A 102 3.23 -6.17 13.41
CA ASP A 102 2.74 -5.21 14.42
C ASP A 102 1.98 -4.03 13.77
N PRO A 103 0.69 -3.80 14.12
CA PRO A 103 -0.10 -2.70 13.58
C PRO A 103 0.36 -1.31 14.03
N ASN A 104 1.18 -1.23 15.09
CA ASN A 104 1.62 0.02 15.72
C ASN A 104 2.93 0.57 15.16
N ILE A 105 3.53 -0.12 14.18
CA ILE A 105 4.72 0.39 13.48
C ILE A 105 4.40 1.76 12.89
N GLN A 106 5.31 2.71 13.09
CA GLN A 106 5.20 4.07 12.59
C GLN A 106 6.06 4.30 11.35
N SER A 107 5.52 5.05 10.39
CA SER A 107 6.30 5.59 9.27
C SER A 107 7.29 6.66 9.74
N LYS A 108 8.13 7.19 8.83
CA LYS A 108 9.09 8.26 9.19
C LYS A 108 8.40 9.54 9.69
N ARG A 109 7.13 9.73 9.37
CA ARG A 109 6.31 10.86 9.85
C ARG A 109 5.43 10.50 11.05
N GLY A 110 5.61 9.31 11.63
CA GLY A 110 4.84 8.86 12.78
C GLY A 110 3.46 8.26 12.45
N TYR A 111 3.06 8.21 11.17
CA TYR A 111 1.76 7.64 10.78
C TYR A 111 1.73 6.12 10.92
N THR A 112 0.67 5.58 11.52
CA THR A 112 0.37 4.14 11.65
C THR A 112 -0.60 3.65 10.57
N ALA A 113 -0.78 2.33 10.44
CA ALA A 113 -1.78 1.75 9.55
C ALA A 113 -3.21 2.23 9.87
N LEU A 114 -3.53 2.34 11.16
CA LEU A 114 -4.83 2.83 11.66
C LEU A 114 -5.10 4.27 11.21
N MET A 115 -4.15 5.19 11.40
CA MET A 115 -4.31 6.58 10.94
C MET A 115 -4.56 6.67 9.43
N LEU A 116 -3.86 5.86 8.64
CA LEU A 116 -4.02 5.85 7.19
C LEU A 116 -5.40 5.34 6.78
N ALA A 117 -5.89 4.26 7.39
CA ALA A 117 -7.25 3.74 7.16
C ALA A 117 -8.33 4.73 7.61
N SER A 118 -8.19 5.31 8.80
CA SER A 118 -9.13 6.29 9.36
C SER A 118 -9.26 7.52 8.47
N SER A 119 -8.14 8.04 7.95
CA SER A 119 -8.14 9.19 7.05
C SER A 119 -8.69 8.90 5.66
N ALA A 120 -8.61 7.66 5.22
CA ALA A 120 -9.11 7.22 3.93
C ALA A 120 -10.60 6.85 3.98
N GLY A 121 -11.18 6.65 5.16
CA GLY A 121 -12.60 6.34 5.34
C GLY A 121 -12.92 4.84 5.34
N HIS A 122 -11.93 3.97 5.60
CA HIS A 122 -12.09 2.52 5.45
C HIS A 122 -12.54 1.88 6.77
N TYR A 123 -13.83 2.01 7.09
CA TYR A 123 -14.41 1.57 8.37
C TYR A 123 -14.04 0.13 8.74
N ASP A 124 -14.27 -0.83 7.84
CA ASP A 124 -14.03 -2.26 8.15
C ASP A 124 -12.54 -2.55 8.43
N VAL A 125 -11.63 -1.82 7.78
CA VAL A 125 -10.18 -1.91 8.04
C VAL A 125 -9.83 -1.29 9.39
N VAL A 126 -10.45 -0.16 9.75
CA VAL A 126 -10.26 0.48 11.05
C VAL A 126 -10.73 -0.46 12.17
N GLU A 127 -11.91 -1.06 12.02
CA GLU A 127 -12.47 -2.00 12.99
C GLU A 127 -11.53 -3.20 13.18
N LEU A 128 -11.11 -3.84 12.09
CA LEU A 128 -10.17 -4.97 12.14
C LEU A 128 -8.84 -4.60 12.83
N LEU A 129 -8.28 -3.43 12.51
CA LEU A 129 -7.02 -2.99 13.13
C LEU A 129 -7.17 -2.78 14.64
N LEU A 130 -8.30 -2.23 15.09
CA LEU A 130 -8.57 -2.02 16.51
C LEU A 130 -8.80 -3.35 17.26
N GLU A 131 -9.51 -4.30 16.65
CA GLU A 131 -9.64 -5.67 17.17
C GLU A 131 -8.29 -6.37 17.33
N GLU A 132 -7.35 -6.11 16.41
CA GLU A 132 -5.99 -6.62 16.42
C GLU A 132 -4.99 -5.72 17.18
N LYS A 133 -5.48 -4.93 18.15
CA LYS A 133 -4.68 -4.14 19.11
C LYS A 133 -3.85 -3.00 18.49
N ALA A 134 -4.33 -2.41 17.40
CA ALA A 134 -3.82 -1.11 16.98
C ALA A 134 -4.18 -0.04 18.02
N ASP A 135 -3.21 0.77 18.42
CA ASP A 135 -3.38 1.83 19.41
C ASP A 135 -3.85 3.14 18.74
N PRO A 136 -5.11 3.58 18.97
CA PRO A 136 -5.65 4.82 18.42
C PRO A 136 -5.02 6.10 19.02
N THR A 137 -4.26 5.98 20.12
CA THR A 137 -3.67 7.11 20.86
C THR A 137 -2.29 7.50 20.36
N ILE A 138 -1.63 6.65 19.56
CA ILE A 138 -0.33 6.95 18.94
C ILE A 138 -0.42 8.29 18.20
N GLN A 139 0.64 9.10 18.33
CA GLN A 139 0.73 10.41 17.69
C GLN A 139 1.76 10.40 16.56
N ALA A 140 1.35 10.92 15.41
CA ALA A 140 2.24 11.26 14.32
C ALA A 140 3.09 12.50 14.68
N ALA A 141 4.10 12.81 13.86
CA ALA A 141 5.03 13.91 14.10
C ALA A 141 4.36 15.31 14.09
N ASP A 142 3.18 15.41 13.46
CA ASP A 142 2.32 16.60 13.44
C ASP A 142 1.31 16.65 14.60
N GLY A 143 1.39 15.70 15.55
CA GLY A 143 0.49 15.57 16.69
C GLY A 143 -0.88 14.97 16.36
N ASN A 144 -1.05 14.45 15.14
CA ASN A 144 -2.29 13.79 14.74
C ASN A 144 -2.38 12.36 15.29
N THR A 145 -3.58 11.99 15.75
CA THR A 145 -3.96 10.63 16.16
C THR A 145 -4.93 10.04 15.13
N ALA A 146 -5.27 8.75 15.23
CA ALA A 146 -6.28 8.13 14.38
C ALA A 146 -7.63 8.89 14.41
N ILE A 147 -8.00 9.39 15.59
CA ILE A 147 -9.24 10.16 15.78
C ILE A 147 -9.17 11.52 15.07
N LYS A 148 -8.05 12.24 15.19
CA LYS A 148 -7.90 13.58 14.56
C LYS A 148 -7.91 13.54 13.04
N VAL A 149 -7.45 12.43 12.45
CA VAL A 149 -7.40 12.26 10.99
C VAL A 149 -8.64 11.56 10.44
N ALA A 150 -9.57 11.12 11.29
CA ALA A 150 -10.73 10.34 10.88
C ALA A 150 -11.56 11.06 9.80
N LYS A 151 -11.98 10.31 8.79
CA LYS A 151 -12.72 10.84 7.64
C LYS A 151 -14.09 11.40 8.01
N ASP A 152 -14.75 10.76 8.97
CA ASP A 152 -16.11 11.05 9.41
C ASP A 152 -16.30 10.74 10.90
N ALA A 153 -17.50 11.06 11.40
CA ALA A 153 -17.87 10.85 12.79
C ALA A 153 -17.97 9.35 13.14
N GLU A 154 -18.31 8.48 12.19
CA GLU A 154 -18.47 7.04 12.45
C GLU A 154 -17.12 6.41 12.80
N ILE A 155 -16.08 6.70 12.02
CA ILE A 155 -14.70 6.27 12.32
C ILE A 155 -14.18 6.93 13.60
N THR A 156 -14.53 8.20 13.84
CA THR A 156 -14.18 8.92 15.08
C THR A 156 -14.72 8.17 16.30
N HIS A 157 -16.01 7.84 16.29
CA HIS A 157 -16.67 7.11 17.36
C HIS A 157 -16.12 5.70 17.52
N LEU A 158 -15.82 5.01 16.41
CA LEU A 158 -15.21 3.70 16.45
C LEU A 158 -13.85 3.75 17.16
N CYS A 159 -12.95 4.65 16.75
CA CYS A 159 -11.66 4.81 17.43
C CYS A 159 -11.81 5.19 18.91
N GLN A 160 -12.76 6.08 19.25
CA GLN A 160 -13.05 6.47 20.63
C GLN A 160 -13.52 5.29 21.48
N LYS A 161 -14.38 4.42 20.95
CA LYS A 161 -14.85 3.21 21.64
C LYS A 161 -13.68 2.34 22.10
N TYR A 162 -12.63 2.23 21.30
CA TYR A 162 -11.43 1.46 21.62
C TYR A 162 -10.36 2.26 22.41
N CYS A 163 -10.58 3.56 22.67
CA CYS A 163 -9.76 4.34 23.61
C CYS A 163 -10.22 4.21 25.07
N LEU A 164 -11.50 3.90 25.32
CA LEU A 164 -12.18 4.09 26.61
C LEU A 164 -12.17 2.86 27.52
N ASP A 165 -11.04 2.17 27.64
CA ASP A 165 -10.80 1.18 28.70
C ASP A 165 -10.22 1.79 30.01
N ASP A 166 -10.18 3.13 30.15
CA ASP A 166 -10.20 3.83 31.46
C ASP A 166 -10.45 5.33 31.24
N ASP A 167 -11.55 5.85 31.78
CA ASP A 167 -11.83 7.26 32.13
C ASP A 167 -11.25 8.38 31.23
N THR A 168 -11.89 8.76 30.11
CA THR A 168 -11.77 10.15 29.62
C THR A 168 -13.04 10.70 28.95
N ASP A 169 -13.32 11.95 29.31
CA ASP A 169 -14.54 12.73 29.11
C ASP A 169 -14.83 13.06 27.63
N GLU A 170 -16.11 12.99 27.24
CA GLU A 170 -16.64 13.05 25.88
C GLU A 170 -16.64 14.47 25.24
N SER A 171 -15.91 15.43 25.82
CA SER A 171 -15.86 16.79 25.30
C SER A 171 -14.61 17.01 24.44
N VAL A 172 -14.82 17.17 23.13
CA VAL A 172 -14.00 17.89 22.13
C VAL A 172 -13.81 17.03 20.87
N MET A 173 -14.76 17.14 19.93
CA MET A 173 -14.50 16.93 18.50
C MET A 173 -15.34 17.93 17.69
N GLN A 174 -14.68 18.95 17.12
CA GLN A 174 -15.20 19.69 15.98
C GLN A 174 -14.59 19.13 14.70
N PRO A 175 -15.37 18.94 13.63
CA PRO A 175 -14.86 18.48 12.35
C PRO A 175 -14.05 19.59 11.70
N ASN A 176 -12.72 19.50 11.75
CA ASN A 176 -11.86 20.36 10.94
C ASN A 176 -11.68 19.76 9.55
N GLN A 177 -12.24 20.48 8.57
CA GLN A 177 -12.00 20.26 7.16
C GLN A 177 -10.55 20.68 6.82
N ASP A 178 -9.97 19.94 5.87
CA ASP A 178 -8.65 20.15 5.24
C ASP A 178 -7.43 19.60 5.99
N LEU A 179 -7.27 18.27 5.97
CA LEU A 179 -5.98 17.62 6.24
C LEU A 179 -5.27 17.26 4.93
N GLU A 180 -4.14 17.94 4.69
CA GLU A 180 -3.27 17.78 3.52
C GLU A 180 -2.38 16.50 3.63
N ILE A 181 -2.98 15.35 3.90
CA ILE A 181 -2.34 14.01 3.79
C ILE A 181 -1.88 13.73 2.35
N ALA A 182 -2.33 14.58 1.42
CA ALA A 182 -2.18 14.49 -0.01
C ALA A 182 -0.74 14.55 -0.54
N SER A 183 0.26 15.15 0.11
CA SER A 183 1.57 15.33 -0.55
C SER A 183 2.36 14.02 -0.74
N SER A 184 2.59 13.26 0.33
CA SER A 184 3.28 11.96 0.27
C SER A 184 2.40 10.90 -0.38
N VAL A 185 1.08 10.93 -0.10
CA VAL A 185 0.11 10.02 -0.68
C VAL A 185 -0.11 10.27 -2.17
N LYS A 186 -0.17 11.52 -2.66
CA LYS A 186 -0.20 11.81 -4.11
C LYS A 186 1.08 11.39 -4.80
N SER A 187 2.25 11.55 -4.18
CA SER A 187 3.52 11.11 -4.77
C SER A 187 3.55 9.58 -4.93
N PHE A 188 3.08 8.85 -3.91
CA PHE A 188 2.95 7.39 -3.98
C PHE A 188 1.82 6.94 -4.94
N LEU A 189 0.64 7.56 -4.90
CA LEU A 189 -0.47 7.31 -5.85
C LEU A 189 -0.06 7.62 -7.29
N SER A 190 0.72 8.69 -7.53
CA SER A 190 1.28 9.02 -8.84
C SER A 190 2.23 7.92 -9.31
N PHE A 191 3.04 7.34 -8.42
CA PHE A 191 3.88 6.21 -8.75
C PHE A 191 3.08 4.92 -9.03
N VAL A 192 2.13 4.56 -8.16
CA VAL A 192 1.21 3.42 -8.35
C VAL A 192 0.37 3.58 -9.63
N ALA A 193 0.06 4.81 -10.04
CA ALA A 193 -0.57 5.09 -11.32
C ALA A 193 0.42 5.00 -12.51
N ARG A 194 1.67 5.44 -12.34
CA ARG A 194 2.73 5.36 -13.37
C ARG A 194 3.16 3.93 -13.68
N THR A 195 3.10 3.00 -12.73
CA THR A 195 3.37 1.57 -12.97
C THR A 195 2.24 0.85 -13.71
N LYS A 196 1.00 1.39 -13.72
CA LYS A 196 -0.05 0.97 -14.68
C LYS A 196 0.16 1.60 -16.08
N CYS A 197 0.73 2.80 -16.14
CA CYS A 197 1.07 3.51 -17.39
C CYS A 197 2.54 3.28 -17.82
N GLY A 198 3.04 2.05 -17.69
CA GLY A 198 4.24 1.62 -18.40
C GLY A 198 3.95 1.60 -19.90
N SER A 199 4.41 2.63 -20.60
CA SER A 199 4.32 2.87 -22.04
C SER A 199 4.47 1.61 -22.91
N ILE A 200 3.35 1.07 -23.40
CA ILE A 200 3.32 0.26 -24.63
C ILE A 200 2.07 0.58 -25.47
N VAL A 201 1.73 1.86 -25.68
CA VAL A 201 0.91 2.27 -26.85
C VAL A 201 1.27 3.69 -27.30
N SER A 202 2.54 3.94 -27.62
CA SER A 202 2.92 5.17 -28.34
C SER A 202 3.99 4.91 -29.40
N SER A 203 3.82 3.83 -30.14
CA SER A 203 4.56 3.57 -31.38
C SER A 203 3.69 2.83 -32.40
N PHE A 204 2.55 3.41 -32.74
CA PHE A 204 2.04 3.34 -34.11
C PHE A 204 1.83 4.78 -34.56
N SER A 205 2.96 5.46 -34.78
CA SER A 205 2.97 6.72 -35.49
C SER A 205 2.50 6.47 -36.91
N ARG A 206 1.54 7.30 -37.32
CA ARG A 206 1.11 7.50 -38.70
C ARG A 206 2.32 7.61 -39.61
N ASN A 207 2.40 6.70 -40.58
CA ASN A 207 3.03 6.80 -41.90
C ASN A 207 2.39 5.65 -42.68
N SER A 208 1.85 5.75 -43.88
CA SER A 208 1.80 6.80 -44.89
C SER A 208 0.90 6.23 -45.99
N ALA A 209 -0.11 6.95 -46.45
CA ALA A 209 -0.82 6.61 -47.68
C ALA A 209 -1.35 7.90 -48.33
N SER A 210 -0.42 8.67 -48.87
CA SER A 210 -0.69 9.59 -49.97
C SER A 210 -0.31 8.89 -51.28
N SER A 211 -1.30 8.41 -52.02
CA SER A 211 -1.28 8.14 -53.47
C SER A 211 -2.60 7.46 -53.80
N GLY A 212 -3.43 7.87 -54.73
CA GLY A 212 -3.33 8.90 -55.76
C GLY A 212 -4.65 8.83 -56.54
N SER A 213 -5.05 9.97 -57.07
CA SER A 213 -6.15 10.13 -58.00
C SER A 213 -5.98 9.18 -59.20
N PHE A 214 -7.03 8.45 -59.58
CA PHE A 214 -7.20 7.98 -60.95
C PHE A 214 -8.66 8.18 -61.37
N SER A 215 -8.84 9.11 -62.30
CA SER A 215 -10.02 9.24 -63.13
C SER A 215 -9.94 8.24 -64.28
N ILE A 216 -11.08 7.64 -64.62
CA ILE A 216 -11.44 7.25 -65.99
C ILE A 216 -12.88 7.69 -66.19
#